data_AF-A0A2K4FGB7-F1
#
_entry.id   AF-A0A2K4FGB7-F1
#
_cell.length_a   1.000
_cell.length_b   1.000
_cell.length_c   1.000
_cell.angle_alpha   90.00
_cell.angle_beta   90.00
_cell.angle_gamma   90.00
#
_symmetry.space_group_name_H-M   'P 1'
#
loop_
_entity.id
_entity.type
_entity.pdbx_description
1 polymer ?
#
loop_
_entity_poly.entity_id
_entity_poly.type
_entity_poly.pdbx_seq_one_letter_code
_entity_poly.pdbx_strand_id
1 'polypeptide(L)'
;VVDNLKDVVTEASTLASEIDTVRASVNWTLGANLENLILTGTAQLSGTGNALNNVLTGNAGNNVLNGGAGLDTLIGGAGNDAYTLDQVAELALVQEGVDQGRDSLTLTYAASASSSVVDLNLSNLRNVESVILSGAGAFTVIGNELSNSLIGNA
;
A
#
# COMPACT_ATOMS: atom_id res chain seq x y z
N VAL A 1 -3.05 -9.57 18.59
CA VAL A 1 -3.43 -8.14 18.52
C VAL A 1 -2.27 -7.36 19.09
N VAL A 2 -1.87 -6.28 18.43
CA VAL A 2 -0.78 -5.39 18.84
C VAL A 2 -1.40 -4.05 19.19
N ASP A 3 -1.49 -3.72 20.47
CA ASP A 3 -2.07 -2.44 20.93
C ASP A 3 -1.03 -1.47 21.48
N ASN A 4 0.20 -1.95 21.65
CA ASN A 4 1.33 -1.12 22.06
C ASN A 4 2.65 -1.68 21.49
N LEU A 5 3.65 -0.82 21.34
CA LEU A 5 4.94 -1.18 20.73
C LEU A 5 5.79 -2.18 21.54
N LYS A 6 5.37 -2.58 22.75
CA LYS A 6 6.06 -3.60 23.55
C LYS A 6 5.48 -5.00 23.34
N ASP A 7 4.38 -5.12 22.59
CA ASP A 7 3.84 -6.42 22.22
C ASP A 7 4.81 -7.13 21.28
N VAL A 8 4.95 -8.44 21.48
CA VAL A 8 5.80 -9.30 20.66
C VAL A 8 4.91 -10.25 19.88
N VAL A 9 5.04 -10.22 18.56
CA VAL A 9 4.47 -11.22 17.67
C VAL A 9 5.55 -12.25 17.37
N THR A 10 5.32 -13.50 17.74
CA THR A 10 6.22 -14.62 17.44
C THR A 10 5.54 -15.51 16.43
N GLU A 11 6.14 -15.62 15.25
CA GLU A 11 5.72 -16.60 14.25
C GLU A 11 6.39 -17.95 14.56
N ALA A 12 5.56 -19.00 14.69
CA ALA A 12 6.00 -20.32 15.14
C ALA A 12 6.18 -21.30 13.98
N SER A 13 5.66 -20.98 12.80
CA SER A 13 5.74 -21.77 11.60
C SER A 13 6.43 -21.03 10.45
N THR A 14 6.86 -21.79 9.45
CA THR A 14 7.39 -21.23 8.19
C THR A 14 6.70 -21.88 6.99
N LEU A 15 5.57 -22.56 7.20
CA LEU A 15 4.83 -23.21 6.15
C LEU A 15 4.02 -22.16 5.40
N ALA A 16 4.32 -21.94 4.12
CA ALA A 16 3.63 -20.94 3.29
C ALA A 16 2.13 -21.21 3.06
N SER A 17 1.61 -22.37 3.49
CA SER A 17 0.17 -22.67 3.46
C SER A 17 -0.57 -22.16 4.69
N GLU A 18 0.16 -21.84 5.76
CA GLU A 18 -0.38 -21.17 6.94
C GLU A 18 -0.34 -19.66 6.67
N ILE A 19 -1.43 -18.99 7.00
CA ILE A 19 -1.63 -17.57 6.70
C ILE A 19 -1.95 -16.88 8.02
N ASP A 20 -1.04 -16.05 8.46
CA ASP A 20 -1.12 -15.39 9.76
C ASP A 20 -1.53 -13.93 9.61
N THR A 21 -2.29 -13.43 10.60
CA THR A 21 -2.86 -12.09 10.58
C THR A 21 -2.54 -11.33 11.85
N VAL A 22 -1.81 -10.22 11.69
CA VAL A 22 -1.60 -9.24 12.74
C VAL A 22 -2.69 -8.18 12.67
N ARG A 23 -3.36 -7.93 13.81
CA ARG A 23 -4.26 -6.79 13.99
C ARG A 23 -3.58 -5.78 14.90
N ALA A 24 -3.36 -4.55 14.43
CA ALA A 24 -2.60 -3.53 15.15
C ALA A 24 -3.41 -2.24 15.35
N SER A 25 -3.31 -1.59 16.51
CA SER A 25 -3.84 -0.23 16.76
C SER A 25 -2.73 0.82 16.94
N VAL A 26 -1.51 0.46 16.54
CA VAL A 26 -0.30 1.28 16.50
C VAL A 26 0.41 1.06 15.16
N ASN A 27 1.40 1.89 14.85
CA ASN A 27 2.26 1.66 13.68
C ASN A 27 2.91 0.29 13.78
N TRP A 28 2.94 -0.47 12.68
CA TRP A 28 3.42 -1.83 12.70
C TRP A 28 4.13 -2.22 11.41
N THR A 29 5.19 -3.03 11.58
CA THR A 29 5.90 -3.69 10.49
C THR A 29 5.79 -5.19 10.70
N LEU A 30 5.32 -5.93 9.69
CA LEU A 30 5.25 -7.39 9.75
C LEU A 30 6.66 -7.99 9.89
N GLY A 31 6.81 -8.91 10.84
CA GLY A 31 7.96 -9.81 10.90
C GLY A 31 7.93 -10.82 9.74
N ALA A 32 8.99 -11.64 9.62
CA ALA A 32 9.05 -12.68 8.61
C ALA A 32 7.91 -13.71 8.77
N ASN A 33 7.47 -14.31 7.65
CA ASN A 33 6.41 -15.33 7.60
C ASN A 33 5.06 -14.90 8.16
N LEU A 34 4.79 -13.59 8.18
CA LEU A 34 3.47 -13.05 8.46
C LEU A 34 2.91 -12.46 7.17
N GLU A 35 1.69 -12.82 6.81
CA GLU A 35 1.12 -12.49 5.50
C GLU A 35 0.18 -11.29 5.55
N ASN A 36 -0.57 -11.12 6.65
CA ASN A 36 -1.61 -10.10 6.71
C ASN A 36 -1.40 -9.11 7.86
N LEU A 37 -1.64 -7.83 7.56
CA LEU A 37 -1.73 -6.75 8.54
C LEU A 37 -3.08 -6.06 8.41
N ILE A 38 -3.79 -5.91 9.54
CA ILE A 38 -5.01 -5.10 9.65
C ILE A 38 -4.77 -4.02 10.69
N LEU A 39 -4.73 -2.76 10.24
CA LEU A 39 -4.73 -1.59 11.11
C LEU A 39 -6.16 -1.39 11.66
N THR A 40 -6.26 -1.02 12.93
CA THR A 40 -7.53 -0.89 13.66
C THR A 40 -7.61 0.48 14.32
N GLY A 41 -8.81 0.85 14.78
CA GLY A 41 -9.08 2.18 15.32
C GLY A 41 -9.25 3.23 14.23
N THR A 42 -9.00 4.49 14.56
CA THR A 42 -9.19 5.64 13.65
C THR A 42 -7.98 6.58 13.65
N ALA A 43 -6.89 6.19 14.32
CA ALA A 43 -5.66 6.95 14.30
C ALA A 43 -5.00 6.84 12.92
N GLN A 44 -4.27 7.89 12.53
CA GLN A 44 -3.31 7.81 11.42
C GLN A 44 -2.21 6.82 11.82
N LEU A 45 -2.15 5.70 11.09
CA LEU A 45 -1.22 4.62 11.35
C LEU A 45 -0.46 4.23 10.09
N SER A 46 0.78 3.79 10.25
CA SER A 46 1.60 3.22 9.19
C SER A 46 1.66 1.70 9.32
N GLY A 47 1.46 1.01 8.19
CA GLY A 47 1.63 -0.43 8.04
C GLY A 47 2.75 -0.73 7.05
N THR A 48 3.68 -1.59 7.43
CA THR A 48 4.73 -2.07 6.54
C THR A 48 4.71 -3.60 6.48
N GLY A 49 4.75 -4.16 5.28
CA GLY A 49 4.89 -5.60 5.07
C GLY A 49 6.33 -6.07 5.22
N ASN A 50 6.65 -7.18 4.57
CA ASN A 50 7.93 -7.86 4.60
C ASN A 50 8.41 -8.21 3.18
N ALA A 51 8.93 -9.41 2.94
CA ALA A 51 9.42 -9.85 1.63
C ALA A 51 8.48 -10.85 0.93
N LEU A 52 7.32 -11.12 1.55
CA LEU A 52 6.28 -12.01 1.04
C LEU A 52 5.20 -11.17 0.36
N ASN A 53 4.27 -11.85 -0.32
CA ASN A 53 3.05 -11.20 -0.81
C ASN A 53 2.12 -10.96 0.38
N ASN A 54 2.08 -9.73 0.86
CA ASN A 54 1.28 -9.33 2.01
C ASN A 54 -0.06 -8.71 1.60
N VAL A 55 -1.04 -8.83 2.51
CA VAL A 55 -2.29 -8.06 2.46
C VAL A 55 -2.28 -7.05 3.61
N LEU A 56 -2.19 -5.77 3.28
CA LEU A 56 -2.24 -4.67 4.23
C LEU A 56 -3.59 -3.97 4.12
N THR A 57 -4.36 -4.01 5.20
CA THR A 57 -5.63 -3.29 5.34
C THR A 57 -5.47 -2.16 6.36
N GLY A 58 -5.71 -0.93 5.93
CA GLY A 58 -5.77 0.25 6.77
C GLY A 58 -7.07 0.35 7.58
N ASN A 59 -7.24 1.49 8.23
CA ASN A 59 -8.35 1.82 9.10
C ASN A 59 -9.09 3.06 8.57
N ALA A 60 -9.81 3.78 9.43
CA ALA A 60 -10.55 4.98 9.01
C ALA A 60 -9.79 6.30 9.18
N GLY A 61 -8.50 6.23 9.53
CA GLY A 61 -7.61 7.38 9.58
C GLY A 61 -6.60 7.32 8.45
N ASN A 62 -5.98 8.45 8.13
CA ASN A 62 -4.97 8.58 7.08
C ASN A 62 -3.82 7.57 7.26
N ASN A 63 -3.77 6.51 6.48
CA ASN A 63 -2.77 5.46 6.60
C ASN A 63 -1.59 5.64 5.64
N VAL A 64 -0.44 5.09 6.03
CA VAL A 64 0.72 4.94 5.14
C VAL A 64 0.98 3.45 5.00
N LEU A 65 0.75 2.91 3.82
CA LEU A 65 0.87 1.48 3.53
C LEU A 65 2.04 1.24 2.57
N ASN A 66 2.97 0.39 2.99
CA ASN A 66 4.11 -0.04 2.19
C ASN A 66 4.19 -1.58 2.27
N GLY A 67 3.91 -2.27 1.16
CA GLY A 67 3.98 -3.73 1.10
C GLY A 67 5.38 -4.28 1.39
N GLY A 68 6.42 -3.49 1.10
CA GLY A 68 7.79 -3.97 1.14
C GLY A 68 8.13 -4.59 -0.20
N ALA A 69 8.79 -5.73 -0.18
CA ALA A 69 9.06 -6.50 -1.38
C ALA A 69 8.03 -7.62 -1.50
N GLY A 70 7.72 -8.05 -2.72
CA GLY A 70 6.70 -9.05 -2.98
C GLY A 70 5.68 -8.50 -3.95
N LEU A 71 4.54 -9.18 -4.06
CA LEU A 71 3.38 -8.68 -4.79
C LEU A 71 2.25 -8.46 -3.79
N ASP A 72 2.13 -7.22 -3.32
CA ASP A 72 1.28 -6.88 -2.18
C ASP A 72 -0.11 -6.38 -2.60
N THR A 73 -1.09 -6.61 -1.73
CA THR A 73 -2.42 -6.01 -1.80
C THR A 73 -2.54 -4.94 -0.73
N LEU A 74 -2.77 -3.69 -1.15
CA LEU A 74 -2.86 -2.55 -0.24
C LEU A 74 -4.27 -1.96 -0.28
N ILE A 75 -4.92 -1.92 0.88
CA ILE A 75 -6.31 -1.48 1.05
C ILE A 75 -6.31 -0.35 2.07
N GLY A 76 -6.49 0.91 1.65
CA GLY A 76 -6.35 2.10 2.53
C GLY A 76 -7.46 2.20 3.55
N GLY A 77 -8.71 2.12 3.10
CA GLY A 77 -9.86 2.22 3.97
C GLY A 77 -10.49 3.59 3.84
N ALA A 78 -10.49 4.37 4.93
CA ALA A 78 -10.96 5.74 4.89
C ALA A 78 -9.92 6.74 5.37
N GLY A 79 -10.01 7.98 4.92
CA GLY A 79 -9.01 9.01 5.17
C GLY A 79 -8.14 9.24 3.94
N ASN A 80 -7.13 10.09 4.09
CA ASN A 80 -6.13 10.35 3.06
C ASN A 80 -5.00 9.32 3.19
N ASP A 81 -5.01 8.32 2.32
CA ASP A 81 -4.11 7.19 2.37
C ASP A 81 -2.92 7.36 1.41
N ALA A 82 -1.77 6.82 1.80
CA ALA A 82 -0.55 6.83 1.01
C ALA A 82 -0.04 5.41 0.77
N TYR A 83 0.04 5.03 -0.50
CA TYR A 83 0.47 3.72 -0.97
C TYR A 83 1.89 3.82 -1.54
N THR A 84 2.79 2.94 -1.10
CA THR A 84 4.13 2.80 -1.72
C THR A 84 4.18 1.49 -2.48
N LEU A 85 4.44 1.56 -3.79
CA LEU A 85 4.56 0.40 -4.68
C LEU A 85 5.99 0.24 -5.17
N ASP A 86 6.54 -0.96 -4.99
CA ASP A 86 7.88 -1.34 -5.41
C ASP A 86 7.88 -2.34 -6.59
N GLN A 87 6.69 -2.79 -7.01
CA GLN A 87 6.44 -3.55 -8.23
C GLN A 87 5.27 -2.95 -9.03
N VAL A 88 5.39 -2.94 -10.36
CA VAL A 88 4.30 -2.48 -11.25
C VAL A 88 3.01 -3.30 -11.09
N ALA A 89 3.13 -4.60 -10.80
CA ALA A 89 1.98 -5.49 -10.73
C ALA A 89 1.06 -5.16 -9.53
N GLU A 90 1.56 -4.44 -8.52
CA GLU A 90 0.77 -3.98 -7.38
C GLU A 90 -0.23 -2.88 -7.77
N LEU A 91 -0.03 -2.20 -8.91
CA LEU A 91 -1.03 -1.23 -9.42
C LEU A 91 -2.41 -1.86 -9.59
N ALA A 92 -2.48 -3.16 -9.88
CA ALA A 92 -3.73 -3.90 -10.00
C ALA A 92 -4.30 -4.37 -8.66
N LEU A 93 -3.54 -4.23 -7.57
CA LEU A 93 -3.84 -4.76 -6.23
C LEU A 93 -4.06 -3.68 -5.18
N VAL A 94 -3.87 -2.41 -5.51
CA VAL A 94 -4.35 -1.29 -4.70
C VAL A 94 -5.88 -1.27 -4.72
N GLN A 95 -6.50 -1.09 -3.55
CA GLN A 95 -7.95 -0.97 -3.41
C GLN A 95 -8.30 0.28 -2.61
N GLU A 96 -8.82 1.29 -3.31
CA GLU A 96 -9.27 2.56 -2.71
C GLU A 96 -10.79 2.68 -2.73
N GLY A 97 -11.35 3.10 -1.59
CA GLY A 97 -12.77 3.34 -1.40
C GLY A 97 -13.25 4.60 -2.13
N VAL A 98 -14.57 4.75 -2.29
CA VAL A 98 -15.14 5.96 -2.91
C VAL A 98 -15.23 7.09 -1.87
N ASP A 99 -14.79 8.29 -2.27
CA ASP A 99 -14.96 9.56 -1.53
C ASP A 99 -14.40 9.56 -0.09
N GLN A 100 -13.28 8.88 0.17
CA GLN A 100 -12.73 8.77 1.52
C GLN A 100 -11.55 9.71 1.85
N GLY A 101 -11.01 10.44 0.89
CA GLY A 101 -9.86 11.31 1.15
C GLY A 101 -9.25 11.88 -0.10
N ARG A 102 -8.00 12.33 0.03
CA ARG A 102 -7.07 12.55 -1.08
C ARG A 102 -5.95 11.54 -0.96
N ASP A 103 -5.93 10.61 -1.87
CA ASP A 103 -5.10 9.42 -1.80
C ASP A 103 -3.91 9.54 -2.74
N SER A 104 -2.77 9.00 -2.31
CA SER A 104 -1.51 9.15 -3.01
C SER A 104 -0.84 7.82 -3.29
N LEU A 105 -0.35 7.68 -4.51
CA LEU A 105 0.42 6.55 -4.97
C LEU A 105 1.87 6.98 -5.18
N THR A 106 2.81 6.33 -4.50
CA THR A 106 4.25 6.54 -4.68
C THR A 106 4.86 5.31 -5.34
N LEU A 107 5.43 5.49 -6.53
CA LEU A 107 6.07 4.42 -7.28
C LEU A 107 7.58 4.51 -7.10
N THR A 108 8.20 3.44 -6.61
CA THR A 108 9.65 3.36 -6.38
C THR A 108 10.36 2.44 -7.36
N TYR A 109 9.62 1.60 -8.08
CA TYR A 109 10.18 0.68 -9.09
C TYR A 109 10.70 1.39 -10.33
N ALA A 110 11.65 0.78 -11.06
CA ALA A 110 12.15 1.35 -12.30
C ALA A 110 11.19 1.11 -13.47
N ALA A 111 10.87 2.17 -14.23
CA ALA A 111 10.09 2.07 -15.45
C ALA A 111 10.84 1.28 -16.54
N SER A 112 10.09 0.42 -17.23
CA SER A 112 10.53 -0.34 -18.40
C SER A 112 9.49 -0.21 -19.52
N ALA A 113 9.74 -0.82 -20.67
CA ALA A 113 8.78 -0.86 -21.76
C ALA A 113 7.42 -1.46 -21.34
N SER A 114 7.40 -2.36 -20.35
CA SER A 114 6.19 -3.01 -19.84
C SER A 114 5.68 -2.46 -18.51
N SER A 115 6.37 -1.49 -17.89
CA SER A 115 6.01 -0.97 -16.56
C SER A 115 5.92 0.55 -16.44
N SER A 116 6.03 1.26 -17.57
CA SER A 116 6.08 2.73 -17.59
C SER A 116 4.72 3.42 -17.52
N VAL A 117 3.60 2.70 -17.65
CA VAL A 117 2.26 3.32 -17.68
C VAL A 117 1.56 3.18 -16.33
N VAL A 118 1.07 4.29 -15.80
CA VAL A 118 0.17 4.36 -14.65
C VAL A 118 -1.15 4.94 -15.13
N ASP A 119 -2.23 4.16 -15.07
CA ASP A 119 -3.56 4.60 -15.53
C ASP A 119 -4.53 4.72 -14.36
N LEU A 120 -4.86 5.96 -13.99
CA LEU A 120 -5.79 6.25 -12.90
C LEU A 120 -7.26 6.05 -13.31
N ASN A 121 -7.57 5.72 -14.57
CA ASN A 121 -8.93 5.39 -15.00
C ASN A 121 -9.31 3.93 -14.68
N LEU A 122 -8.35 3.11 -14.24
CA LEU A 122 -8.64 1.76 -13.76
C LEU A 122 -9.57 1.80 -12.56
N SER A 123 -10.51 0.85 -12.49
CA SER A 123 -11.58 0.88 -11.49
C SER A 123 -11.10 0.88 -10.04
N ASN A 124 -9.92 0.31 -9.79
CA ASN A 124 -9.30 0.22 -8.47
C ASN A 124 -8.44 1.46 -8.12
N LEU A 125 -8.08 2.28 -9.11
CA LEU A 125 -7.28 3.51 -8.94
C LEU A 125 -8.06 4.80 -9.22
N ARG A 126 -9.35 4.69 -9.61
CA ARG A 126 -10.20 5.84 -9.98
C ARG A 126 -10.41 6.86 -8.87
N ASN A 127 -10.11 6.49 -7.62
CA ASN A 127 -10.22 7.32 -6.42
C ASN A 127 -8.84 7.79 -5.93
N VAL A 128 -7.79 7.65 -6.75
CA VAL A 128 -6.46 8.18 -6.43
C VAL A 128 -6.28 9.53 -7.12
N GLU A 129 -5.90 10.55 -6.35
CA GLU A 129 -5.70 11.90 -6.86
C GLU A 129 -4.22 12.24 -7.06
N SER A 130 -3.31 11.61 -6.32
CA SER A 130 -1.89 11.96 -6.32
C SER A 130 -1.02 10.82 -6.80
N VAL A 131 -0.09 11.09 -7.72
CA VAL A 131 0.93 10.14 -8.15
C VAL A 131 2.30 10.78 -8.02
N ILE A 132 3.20 10.10 -7.32
CA ILE A 132 4.59 10.48 -7.11
C ILE A 132 5.47 9.40 -7.74
N LEU A 133 6.25 9.80 -8.73
CA LEU A 133 7.20 8.94 -9.41
C LEU A 133 8.58 9.14 -8.78
N SER A 134 9.00 8.21 -7.93
CA SER A 134 10.33 8.21 -7.29
C SER A 134 11.28 7.19 -7.91
N GLY A 135 10.77 6.25 -8.71
CA GLY A 135 11.56 5.26 -9.42
C GLY A 135 12.34 5.84 -10.61
N ALA A 136 13.34 5.10 -11.08
CA ALA A 136 14.14 5.50 -12.25
C ALA A 136 13.39 5.25 -13.57
N GLY A 137 13.74 6.00 -14.62
CA GLY A 137 13.19 5.82 -15.97
C GLY A 137 11.97 6.69 -16.27
N ALA A 138 11.51 6.64 -17.52
CA ALA A 138 10.41 7.48 -17.97
C ALA A 138 9.06 6.80 -17.73
N PHE A 139 8.16 7.51 -17.05
CA PHE A 139 6.78 7.08 -16.83
C PHE A 139 5.82 7.91 -17.66
N THR A 140 4.70 7.29 -18.03
CA THR A 140 3.49 7.94 -18.54
C THR A 140 2.41 7.77 -17.49
N VAL A 141 1.86 8.88 -16.99
CA VAL A 141 0.72 8.85 -16.08
C VAL A 141 -0.51 9.36 -16.81
N ILE A 142 -1.57 8.56 -16.82
CA ILE A 142 -2.87 8.91 -17.35
C ILE A 142 -3.75 9.27 -16.15
N GLY A 143 -4.13 10.54 -16.05
CA GLY A 143 -5.05 11.04 -15.01
C GLY A 143 -6.48 10.55 -15.21
N ASN A 144 -7.33 10.78 -14.22
CA ASN A 144 -8.75 10.50 -14.24
C ASN A 144 -9.57 11.82 -14.20
N GLU A 145 -10.89 11.74 -13.98
CA GLU A 145 -11.75 12.94 -13.94
C GLU A 145 -11.62 13.77 -12.65
N LEU A 146 -10.79 13.33 -11.70
CA LEU A 146 -10.54 14.05 -10.46
C LEU A 146 -9.47 15.15 -10.66
N SER A 147 -9.25 15.95 -9.61
CA SER A 147 -8.16 16.93 -9.61
C SER A 147 -6.83 16.23 -9.35
N ASN A 148 -6.19 15.70 -10.40
CA ASN A 148 -4.94 14.97 -10.24
C ASN A 148 -3.73 15.88 -9.95
N SER A 149 -2.87 15.43 -9.03
CA SER A 149 -1.54 15.99 -8.76
C SER A 149 -0.47 14.99 -9.16
N LEU A 150 0.32 15.31 -10.19
CA LEU A 150 1.31 14.38 -10.75
C LEU A 150 2.71 14.95 -10.55
N ILE A 151 3.54 14.24 -9.78
CA ILE A 151 4.92 14.62 -9.48
C ILE A 151 5.85 13.60 -10.15
N GLY A 152 6.59 14.05 -11.16
CA GLY A 152 7.56 13.24 -11.87
C GLY A 152 8.88 13.05 -11.11
N ASN A 153 9.69 12.11 -11.58
CA ASN A 153 11.10 12.01 -11.22
C ASN A 153 11.90 13.11 -11.95
N ALA A 154 12.96 13.61 -11.29
CA ALA A 154 13.85 14.64 -11.84
C ALA A 154 14.82 14.08 -12.89
#